data_AF-A0A4Z0YKX8-F1
#
_entry.id   AF-A0A4Z0YKX8-F1
#
_cell.length_a   1.000
_cell.length_b   1.000
_cell.length_c   1.000
_cell.angle_alpha   90.00
_cell.angle_beta   90.00
_cell.angle_gamma   90.00
#
_symmetry.space_group_name_H-M   'P 1'
#
loop_
_entity.id
_entity.type
_entity.pdbx_description
1 polymer ?
#
loop_
_entity_poly.entity_id
_entity_poly.type
_entity_poly.pdbx_seq_one_letter_code
_entity_poly.pdbx_strand_id
1 'polypeptide(L)'
;MKVDPSRAAALVSQITGVSERIAAVGKGRSVRLVAVSKLKPANDVLALAQPQESEAEPQLHFGENYAQELTLKAELLPRNIQWHFIGGLQSGHCKNLAKIPNL
;
A
#
# COMPACT_ATOMS: atom_id res chain seq x y z
N MET A 1 14.04 -9.13 -2.05
CA MET A 1 12.72 -9.79 -1.91
C MET A 1 12.39 -10.52 -3.21
N LYS A 2 11.75 -11.69 -3.15
CA LYS A 2 11.24 -12.38 -4.35
C LYS A 2 9.72 -12.27 -4.38
N VAL A 3 9.18 -11.71 -5.46
CA VAL A 3 7.74 -11.65 -5.70
C VAL A 3 7.33 -12.90 -6.47
N ASP A 4 6.33 -13.61 -5.97
CA ASP A 4 5.75 -14.76 -6.69
C ASP A 4 4.81 -14.24 -7.80
N PRO A 5 5.02 -14.60 -9.09
CA PRO A 5 4.22 -14.07 -10.19
C PRO A 5 2.73 -14.42 -10.09
N SER A 6 2.40 -15.61 -9.62
CA SER A 6 1.00 -16.04 -9.50
C SER A 6 0.26 -15.24 -8.41
N ARG A 7 0.94 -15.00 -7.29
CA ARG A 7 0.48 -14.14 -6.20
C ARG A 7 0.32 -12.70 -6.65
N ALA A 8 1.29 -12.17 -7.39
CA ALA A 8 1.26 -10.82 -7.93
C ALA A 8 0.05 -10.62 -8.86
N ALA A 9 -0.15 -11.52 -9.83
CA ALA A 9 -1.28 -11.47 -10.74
C ALA A 9 -2.63 -11.51 -10.01
N ALA A 10 -2.74 -12.36 -8.98
CA ALA A 10 -3.95 -12.43 -8.16
C ALA A 10 -4.21 -11.12 -7.38
N LEU A 11 -3.17 -10.52 -6.79
CA LEU A 11 -3.29 -9.26 -6.06
C LEU A 11 -3.68 -8.10 -6.99
N VAL A 12 -3.07 -8.02 -8.17
CA VAL A 12 -3.39 -7.00 -9.19
C VAL A 12 -4.85 -7.13 -9.61
N SER A 13 -5.30 -8.34 -9.97
CA SER A 13 -6.69 -8.59 -10.35
C SER A 13 -7.67 -8.17 -9.25
N GLN A 14 -7.35 -8.44 -7.98
CA GLN A 14 -8.17 -8.04 -6.84
C GLN A 14 -8.25 -6.53 -6.67
N ILE A 15 -7.12 -5.81 -6.75
CA ILE A 15 -7.10 -4.35 -6.63
C ILE A 15 -7.80 -3.69 -7.82
N THR A 16 -7.57 -4.14 -9.04
CA THR A 16 -8.27 -3.64 -10.24
C THR A 16 -9.78 -3.77 -10.08
N GLY A 17 -10.27 -4.94 -9.66
CA GLY A 17 -11.70 -5.12 -9.42
C GLY A 17 -12.27 -4.25 -8.31
N VAL A 18 -11.48 -3.88 -7.29
CA VAL A 18 -11.90 -2.89 -6.27
C VAL A 18 -11.97 -1.49 -6.87
N SER A 19 -10.96 -1.09 -7.64
CA SER A 19 -10.89 0.21 -8.31
C SER A 19 -12.05 0.43 -9.27
N GLU A 20 -12.41 -0.59 -10.06
CA GLU A 20 -13.57 -0.56 -10.95
C GLU A 20 -14.89 -0.37 -10.18
N ARG A 21 -15.08 -1.09 -9.07
CA ARG A 21 -16.26 -0.91 -8.20
C ARG A 21 -16.33 0.50 -7.63
N ILE A 22 -15.19 1.06 -7.22
CA ILE A 22 -15.11 2.45 -6.75
C ILE A 22 -15.49 3.42 -7.86
N ALA A 23 -14.96 3.24 -9.08
CA ALA A 23 -15.29 4.09 -10.22
C ALA A 23 -16.79 4.06 -10.54
N ALA A 24 -17.43 2.89 -10.48
CA ALA A 24 -18.86 2.71 -10.72
C ALA A 24 -19.75 3.47 -9.72
N VAL A 25 -19.33 3.57 -8.45
CA VAL A 25 -20.13 4.23 -7.38
C VAL A 25 -19.67 5.65 -7.05
N GLY A 26 -18.48 6.05 -7.52
CA GLY A 26 -17.83 7.31 -7.17
C GLY A 26 -18.56 8.56 -7.68
N LYS A 27 -19.44 8.43 -8.69
CA LYS A 27 -20.23 9.52 -9.27
C LYS A 27 -19.38 10.75 -9.65
N GLY A 28 -18.22 10.51 -10.27
CA GLY A 28 -17.29 11.56 -10.69
C GLY A 28 -16.42 12.16 -9.57
N ARG A 29 -16.53 11.68 -8.32
CA ARG A 29 -15.62 12.09 -7.24
C ARG A 29 -14.26 11.42 -7.41
N SER A 30 -13.19 12.17 -7.11
CA SER A 30 -11.85 11.63 -6.97
C SER A 30 -11.77 10.84 -5.66
N VAL A 31 -11.83 9.51 -5.74
CA VAL A 31 -11.74 8.60 -4.59
C VAL A 31 -10.36 7.95 -4.58
N ARG A 32 -9.64 8.06 -3.46
CA ARG A 32 -8.35 7.40 -3.26
C ARG A 32 -8.55 6.02 -2.64
N LEU A 33 -8.11 4.98 -3.34
CA LEU A 33 -8.00 3.64 -2.77
C LEU A 33 -6.71 3.54 -1.93
N VAL A 34 -6.86 3.35 -0.63
CA VAL A 34 -5.75 3.04 0.29
C VAL A 34 -5.79 1.56 0.63
N ALA A 35 -4.82 0.79 0.16
CA ALA A 35 -4.75 -0.65 0.41
C ALA A 35 -4.23 -0.92 1.83
N VAL A 36 -5.05 -1.49 2.71
CA VAL A 36 -4.63 -1.79 4.09
C VAL A 36 -3.76 -3.05 4.10
N SER A 37 -2.45 -2.86 4.31
CA SER A 37 -1.43 -3.90 4.22
C SER A 37 -0.95 -4.43 5.58
N LYS A 38 -1.60 -4.03 6.69
CA LYS A 38 -1.29 -4.55 8.03
C LYS A 38 -1.26 -6.08 8.03
N LEU A 39 -0.23 -6.65 8.64
CA LEU A 39 0.00 -8.10 8.71
C LEU A 39 0.21 -8.81 7.36
N LYS A 40 0.33 -8.06 6.25
CA LYS A 40 0.72 -8.59 4.94
C LYS A 40 2.23 -8.48 4.76
N PRO A 41 2.87 -9.48 4.12
CA PRO A 41 4.31 -9.45 3.90
C PRO A 41 4.70 -8.27 3.00
N ALA A 42 5.92 -7.74 3.19
CA ALA A 42 6.45 -6.68 2.35
C ALA A 42 6.46 -7.06 0.85
N ASN A 43 6.61 -8.36 0.52
CA ASN A 43 6.54 -8.84 -0.86
C ASN A 43 5.18 -8.58 -1.52
N ASP A 44 4.07 -8.67 -0.79
CA ASP A 44 2.73 -8.38 -1.35
C ASP A 44 2.60 -6.88 -1.67
N VAL A 45 3.14 -6.01 -0.80
CA VAL A 45 3.18 -4.55 -1.04
C VAL A 45 4.07 -4.23 -2.23
N LEU A 46 5.24 -4.86 -2.31
CA LEU A 46 6.18 -4.70 -3.42
C LEU A 46 5.56 -5.12 -4.76
N ALA A 47 4.84 -6.25 -4.78
CA ALA A 47 4.16 -6.76 -5.96
C ALA A 47 3.13 -5.77 -6.52
N LEU A 48 2.47 -5.02 -5.63
CA LEU A 48 1.46 -4.04 -6.01
C LEU A 48 2.06 -2.66 -6.35
N ALA A 49 3.18 -2.30 -5.74
CA ALA A 49 3.84 -0.99 -5.90
C ALA A 49 4.78 -0.92 -7.11
N GLN A 50 5.18 -2.06 -7.69
CA GLN A 50 6.04 -2.12 -8.87
C GLN A 50 5.22 -2.14 -10.16
N PRO A 51 5.74 -1.55 -11.27
CA PRO A 51 5.17 -1.75 -12.59
C PRO A 51 5.07 -3.26 -12.87
N GLN A 52 3.88 -3.71 -13.21
CA GLN A 52 3.65 -5.08 -13.64
C GLN A 52 3.66 -5.13 -15.17
N GLU A 53 3.83 -6.32 -15.75
CA GLU A 53 3.68 -6.50 -17.21
C GLU A 53 2.25 -6.19 -17.68
N SER A 54 1.27 -6.24 -16.78
CA SER A 54 -0.10 -5.80 -17.04
C SER A 54 -0.20 -4.28 -17.12
N GLU A 55 -1.09 -3.76 -17.97
CA GLU A 55 -1.43 -2.33 -18.10
C GLU A 55 -2.04 -1.68 -16.84
N ALA A 56 -2.07 -2.39 -15.70
CA ALA A 56 -2.57 -1.87 -14.44
C ALA A 56 -1.57 -0.88 -13.81
N GLU A 57 -2.09 0.27 -13.40
CA GLU A 57 -1.33 1.28 -12.65
C GLU A 57 -0.82 0.72 -11.31
N PRO A 58 0.42 1.05 -10.89
CA PRO A 58 0.93 0.66 -9.58
C PRO A 58 0.09 1.20 -8.43
N GLN A 59 -0.21 0.35 -7.45
CA GLN A 59 -0.82 0.79 -6.20
C GLN A 59 0.27 1.45 -5.34
N LEU A 60 0.13 2.75 -5.07
CA LEU A 60 1.11 3.49 -4.27
C LEU A 60 0.63 3.81 -2.85
N HIS A 61 -0.68 3.84 -2.61
CA HIS A 61 -1.22 4.21 -1.30
C HIS A 61 -1.47 2.98 -0.43
N PHE A 62 -0.75 2.88 0.70
CA PHE A 62 -0.87 1.76 1.63
C PHE A 62 -1.12 2.20 3.06
N GLY A 63 -2.01 1.48 3.75
CA GLY A 63 -2.39 1.74 5.13
C GLY A 63 -1.77 0.75 6.12
N GLU A 64 -1.13 1.25 7.17
CA GLU A 64 -0.54 0.45 8.26
C GLU A 64 -1.08 0.85 9.63
N ASN A 65 -1.23 -0.14 10.52
CA ASN A 65 -1.76 0.07 11.87
C ASN A 65 -0.68 0.08 12.96
N TYR A 66 0.47 -0.52 12.71
CA TYR A 66 1.52 -0.70 13.71
C TYR A 66 2.77 0.09 13.31
N ALA A 67 3.22 0.98 14.19
CA ALA A 67 4.32 1.88 13.87
C ALA A 67 5.63 1.14 13.53
N GLN A 68 5.93 0.05 14.26
CA GLN A 68 7.11 -0.78 14.00
C GLN A 68 7.04 -1.48 12.65
N GLU A 69 5.89 -2.06 12.31
CA GLU A 69 5.67 -2.72 11.01
C GLU A 69 5.84 -1.71 9.86
N LEU A 70 5.23 -0.53 10.01
CA LEU A 70 5.33 0.55 9.04
C LEU A 70 6.78 1.03 8.86
N THR A 71 7.55 1.24 9.95
CA THR A 71 8.97 1.61 9.85
C THR A 71 9.77 0.56 9.08
N LEU A 72 9.62 -0.72 9.42
CA LEU A 72 10.32 -1.80 8.73
C LEU A 72 9.96 -1.88 7.23
N LYS A 73 8.67 -1.76 6.90
CA LYS A 73 8.21 -1.77 5.51
C LYS A 73 8.73 -0.56 4.74
N ALA A 74 8.70 0.63 5.32
CA ALA A 74 9.18 1.84 4.69
C ALA A 74 10.70 1.82 4.41
N GLU A 75 11.47 1.13 5.24
CA GLU A 75 12.92 0.93 5.02
C GLU A 75 13.21 -0.07 3.90
N LEU A 76 12.39 -1.12 3.78
CA LEU A 76 12.59 -2.22 2.83
C LEU A 76 12.03 -1.95 1.43
N LEU A 77 11.05 -1.07 1.30
CA LEU A 77 10.26 -0.88 0.09
C LEU A 77 10.62 0.42 -0.66
N PRO A 78 10.25 0.52 -1.95
CA PRO A 78 10.48 1.73 -2.75
C PRO A 78 9.92 3.00 -2.10
N ARG A 79 10.68 4.09 -2.20
CA ARG A 79 10.34 5.37 -1.56
C ARG A 79 9.14 6.10 -2.20
N ASN A 80 8.70 5.71 -3.38
CA ASN A 80 7.53 6.31 -4.04
C ASN A 80 6.20 5.86 -3.41
N ILE A 81 6.21 4.83 -2.56
CA ILE A 81 5.05 4.43 -1.76
C ILE A 81 4.60 5.60 -0.87
N GLN A 82 3.30 5.80 -0.83
CA GLN A 82 2.58 6.78 -0.03
C GLN A 82 1.96 6.05 1.16
N TRP A 83 2.59 6.17 2.31
CA TRP A 83 2.16 5.50 3.52
C TRP A 83 1.02 6.27 4.20
N HIS A 84 0.11 5.54 4.83
CA HIS A 84 -0.98 6.08 5.64
C HIS A 84 -0.95 5.35 6.98
N PHE A 85 -0.61 6.03 8.07
CA PHE A 85 -0.76 5.45 9.40
C PHE A 85 -2.23 5.57 9.83
N ILE A 86 -2.92 4.44 9.93
CA ILE A 86 -4.36 4.36 10.27
C ILE A 86 -4.61 3.63 11.60
N GLY A 87 -3.56 3.45 12.40
CA GLY A 87 -3.60 2.83 13.72
C GLY A 87 -3.79 3.83 14.86
N GLY A 88 -3.82 3.31 16.09
CA GLY A 88 -3.81 4.15 17.29
C GLY A 88 -2.45 4.85 17.43
N LEU A 89 -2.45 6.18 17.37
CA LEU A 89 -1.24 6.99 17.49
C LEU A 89 -0.94 7.30 18.97
N GLN A 90 0.17 6.77 19.47
CA GLN A 90 0.73 7.13 20.78
C GLN A 90 1.90 8.10 20.60
N SER A 91 2.03 9.08 21.49
CA SER A 91 3.06 10.14 21.39
C SER A 91 4.49 9.61 21.27
N GLY A 92 4.80 8.48 21.92
CA GLY A 92 6.12 7.83 21.84
C GLY A 92 6.50 7.33 20.44
N HIS A 93 5.52 7.08 19.57
CA HIS A 93 5.76 6.62 18.20
C HIS A 93 5.85 7.77 17.18
N CYS A 94 5.37 8.96 17.51
CA CYS A 94 5.34 10.11 16.60
C CYS A 94 6.73 10.46 16.03
N LYS A 95 7.78 10.43 16.86
CA LYS A 95 9.16 10.75 16.42
C LYS A 95 9.68 9.78 15.36
N ASN A 96 9.33 8.50 15.45
CA ASN A 96 9.79 7.48 14.50
C ASN A 96 8.95 7.56 13.22
N LEU A 97 7.63 7.71 13.35
CA LEU A 97 6.72 7.87 12.21
C LEU A 97 7.07 9.10 11.38
N ALA A 98 7.37 10.24 12.01
CA ALA A 98 7.72 11.48 11.31
C ALA A 98 9.01 11.40 10.45
N LYS A 99 9.84 10.36 10.61
CA LYS A 99 11.03 10.13 9.79
C LYS A 99 10.73 9.34 8.50
N ILE A 100 9.55 8.75 8.41
CA ILE A 100 9.15 7.94 7.27
C ILE A 100 8.83 8.88 6.10
N PRO A 101 9.49 8.71 4.94
CA PRO A 101 9.19 9.54 3.78
C PRO A 101 7.77 9.24 3.29
N ASN A 102 7.05 10.29 2.88
CA ASN A 102 5.71 10.18 2.29
C ASN A 102 4.68 9.48 3.21
N LEU A 103 4.77 9.74 4.52
CA LEU A 103 3.76 9.35 5.53
C LEU A 103 2.74 10.46 5.78
#